data_AF-A0A1L9UGA8-F1
#
_entry.id   AF-A0A1L9UGA8-F1
#
_cell.length_a   1.000
_cell.length_b   1.000
_cell.length_c   1.000
_cell.angle_alpha   90.00
_cell.angle_beta   90.00
_cell.angle_gamma   90.00
#
_symmetry.space_group_name_H-M   'P 1'
#
loop_
_entity.id
_entity.type
_entity.pdbx_description
1 polymer ?
#
loop_
_entity_poly.entity_id
_entity_poly.type
_entity_poly.pdbx_seq_one_letter_code
_entity_poly.pdbx_strand_id
1 'polypeptide(L)'
;MSTTDLPQYYPNHLTPLDINQETLESTLKELQFAVNRGATLLQEGCPPQREWDKPHNTGLYVGFPGIALAFLRLDHQVKAFSNKEVGLPLDFRRLASEQIIPHGPDIPPLPERVAPFGSRSVLVGPLMRILAAAQSGASMSEADIECFRNIVQVAIGNDHMLPHGDGMMGTDEVLYGRAGLLWVVLSVRAHQYGEKATGLLTSIFESVPDLVDAIIKGGLQGRDDYVKEYGERGALPLMWHWHEDRYSLGAFEILTYLTRVHGMSGILAVLLACDPEELNDGASRNYLPLIAETITGLSKLCIAHNGHLPTTLPDRGPSSKRSSPLVQICHGSPGVLTLLASARRNKPLISSFWQPEWDIAIRLASERVWEEGLLSKGGGICHGITGNAWSLLLLHDSFEYDKEEIQTARERYMEREQTTSATVLDTGLTGDYFLSRALALMLHARETPPYQSSVTPTSNMYRLPDHPFSLTEGLAGIVCAWADTCVAVQMRLRSMLLREKWPNNTSSTKTDPTFQDLEGLRLGIPMLAYHRAAVLP
;
A
#
# COMPACT_ATOMS: atom_id res chain seq x y z
N MET A 1 1.53 -32.31 -9.81
CA MET A 1 2.65 -31.39 -10.04
C MET A 1 3.27 -31.06 -8.69
N SER A 2 4.60 -31.08 -8.57
CA SER A 2 5.27 -30.54 -7.39
C SER A 2 5.02 -29.03 -7.34
N THR A 3 5.01 -28.41 -6.15
CA THR A 3 4.92 -26.94 -6.02
C THR A 3 6.08 -26.20 -6.71
N THR A 4 7.15 -26.92 -7.08
CA THR A 4 8.29 -26.41 -7.85
C THR A 4 8.03 -26.24 -9.34
N ASP A 5 6.93 -26.79 -9.88
CA ASP A 5 6.64 -26.80 -11.33
C ASP A 5 5.51 -25.82 -11.71
N LEU A 6 5.01 -25.03 -10.75
CA LEU A 6 3.93 -24.08 -11.02
C LEU A 6 4.45 -22.90 -11.88
N PRO A 7 3.65 -22.41 -12.85
CA PRO A 7 4.02 -21.21 -13.59
C PRO A 7 4.07 -20.00 -12.64
N GLN A 8 4.72 -18.92 -13.05
CA GLN A 8 4.73 -17.67 -12.26
C GLN A 8 3.31 -17.09 -12.09
N TYR A 9 2.52 -17.13 -13.16
CA TYR A 9 1.13 -16.71 -13.21
C TYR A 9 0.35 -17.61 -14.18
N TYR A 10 -0.97 -17.63 -14.03
CA TYR A 10 -1.90 -18.26 -14.96
C TYR A 10 -2.42 -17.24 -15.97
N PRO A 11 -2.61 -17.60 -17.25
CA PRO A 11 -3.29 -16.74 -18.21
C PRO A 11 -4.66 -16.32 -17.66
N ASN A 12 -4.97 -15.02 -17.71
CA ASN A 12 -6.25 -14.52 -17.22
C ASN A 12 -7.37 -14.75 -18.25
N HIS A 13 -8.29 -15.64 -17.90
CA HIS A 13 -9.51 -15.92 -18.66
C HIS A 13 -10.78 -15.42 -17.97
N LEU A 14 -10.64 -14.62 -16.91
CA LEU A 14 -11.76 -13.99 -16.24
C LEU A 14 -12.41 -12.95 -17.16
N THR A 15 -13.70 -12.73 -16.95
CA THR A 15 -14.45 -11.65 -17.62
C THR A 15 -14.56 -10.47 -16.65
N PRO A 16 -14.23 -9.23 -17.06
CA PRO A 16 -14.51 -8.06 -16.24
C PRO A 16 -16.01 -7.98 -15.92
N LEU A 17 -16.36 -7.64 -14.68
CA LEU A 17 -17.77 -7.56 -14.28
C LEU A 17 -18.45 -6.34 -14.89
N ASP A 18 -19.73 -6.48 -15.25
CA ASP A 18 -20.57 -5.34 -15.58
C ASP A 18 -20.80 -4.47 -14.34
N ILE A 19 -20.58 -3.16 -14.47
CA ILE A 19 -20.79 -2.22 -13.36
C ILE A 19 -22.21 -1.67 -13.42
N ASN A 20 -23.14 -2.46 -12.92
CA ASN A 20 -24.54 -2.10 -12.73
C ASN A 20 -24.99 -2.44 -11.28
N GLN A 21 -26.16 -1.95 -10.87
CA GLN A 21 -26.64 -2.12 -9.50
C GLN A 21 -26.76 -3.60 -9.09
N GLU A 22 -27.37 -4.44 -9.93
CA GLU A 22 -27.61 -5.86 -9.64
C GLU A 22 -26.29 -6.63 -9.46
N THR A 23 -25.34 -6.45 -10.39
CA THR A 23 -24.03 -7.10 -10.32
C THR A 23 -23.23 -6.66 -9.10
N LEU A 24 -23.28 -5.37 -8.75
CA LEU A 24 -22.60 -4.84 -7.58
C LEU A 24 -23.23 -5.33 -6.27
N GLU A 25 -24.56 -5.40 -6.17
CA GLU A 25 -25.26 -5.95 -5.00
C GLU A 25 -24.95 -7.44 -4.80
N SER A 26 -24.95 -8.23 -5.88
CA SER A 26 -24.55 -9.64 -5.83
C SER A 26 -23.09 -9.81 -5.42
N THR A 27 -22.19 -9.04 -6.02
CA THR A 27 -20.75 -9.06 -5.69
C THR A 27 -20.50 -8.68 -4.23
N LEU A 28 -21.18 -7.64 -3.74
CA LEU A 28 -21.11 -7.22 -2.34
C LEU A 28 -21.50 -8.38 -1.43
N LYS A 29 -22.62 -9.05 -1.69
CA LYS A 29 -23.09 -10.20 -0.90
C LYS A 29 -22.06 -11.33 -0.88
N GLU A 30 -21.47 -11.66 -2.02
CA GLU A 30 -20.45 -12.70 -2.12
C GLU A 30 -19.17 -12.37 -1.33
N LEU A 31 -18.73 -11.11 -1.38
CA LEU A 31 -17.57 -10.64 -0.62
C LEU A 31 -17.87 -10.58 0.88
N GLN A 32 -19.07 -10.21 1.29
CA GLN A 32 -19.50 -10.25 2.69
C GLN A 32 -19.41 -11.67 3.27
N PHE A 33 -19.89 -12.67 2.54
CA PHE A 33 -19.72 -14.08 2.93
C PHE A 33 -18.25 -14.48 3.01
N ALA A 34 -17.42 -14.01 2.08
CA ALA A 34 -15.99 -14.30 2.06
C ALA A 34 -15.25 -13.69 3.26
N VAL A 35 -15.57 -12.44 3.61
CA VAL A 35 -15.03 -11.78 4.82
C VAL A 35 -15.40 -12.56 6.07
N ASN A 36 -16.68 -12.94 6.24
CA ASN A 36 -17.13 -13.65 7.45
C ASN A 36 -16.47 -15.04 7.58
N ARG A 37 -16.51 -15.85 6.51
CA ARG A 37 -15.86 -17.17 6.51
C ARG A 37 -14.35 -17.03 6.71
N GLY A 38 -13.71 -16.10 6.02
CA GLY A 38 -12.27 -15.86 6.12
C GLY A 38 -11.85 -15.44 7.53
N ALA A 39 -12.63 -14.58 8.18
CA ALA A 39 -12.35 -14.17 9.55
C ALA A 39 -12.56 -15.30 10.57
N THR A 40 -13.54 -16.18 10.34
CA THR A 40 -13.72 -17.41 11.15
C THR A 40 -12.51 -18.33 11.01
N LEU A 41 -12.05 -18.57 9.77
CA LEU A 41 -10.84 -19.37 9.52
C LEU A 41 -9.58 -18.75 10.15
N LEU A 42 -9.47 -17.41 10.16
CA LEU A 42 -8.39 -16.71 10.85
C LEU A 42 -8.43 -16.93 12.36
N GLN A 43 -9.61 -16.81 12.98
CA GLN A 43 -9.78 -17.07 14.41
C GLN A 43 -9.42 -18.52 14.77
N GLU A 44 -9.87 -19.48 13.97
CA GLU A 44 -9.61 -20.92 14.20
C GLU A 44 -8.14 -21.28 13.96
N GLY A 45 -7.52 -20.69 12.93
CA GLY A 45 -6.15 -21.00 12.51
C GLY A 45 -5.06 -20.26 13.31
N CYS A 46 -5.41 -19.19 14.02
CA CYS A 46 -4.46 -18.32 14.72
C CYS A 46 -4.85 -18.10 16.18
N PRO A 47 -4.59 -19.06 17.07
CA PRO A 47 -4.83 -18.87 18.49
C PRO A 47 -3.98 -17.70 19.03
N PRO A 48 -4.48 -16.94 20.03
CA PRO A 48 -3.74 -15.85 20.66
C PRO A 48 -2.36 -16.26 21.18
N GLN A 49 -1.34 -15.46 20.87
CA GLN A 49 0.00 -15.64 21.41
C GLN A 49 0.14 -14.93 22.77
N ARG A 50 0.89 -15.54 23.70
CA ARG A 50 1.15 -14.97 25.05
C ARG A 50 2.54 -14.37 25.20
N GLU A 51 3.48 -14.80 24.36
CA GLU A 51 4.87 -14.39 24.35
C GLU A 51 5.31 -14.14 22.92
N TRP A 52 6.34 -13.30 22.76
CA TRP A 52 6.95 -13.09 21.47
C TRP A 52 7.71 -14.36 21.05
N ASP A 53 7.32 -14.94 19.91
CA ASP A 53 8.04 -16.04 19.28
C ASP A 53 9.49 -15.65 18.92
N LYS A 54 10.25 -16.61 18.35
CA LYS A 54 11.63 -16.41 17.89
C LYS A 54 11.80 -15.04 17.18
N PRO A 55 12.90 -14.32 17.41
CA PRO A 55 13.04 -12.89 17.09
C PRO A 55 12.90 -12.54 15.60
N HIS A 56 12.85 -13.50 14.67
CA HIS A 56 12.74 -13.23 13.24
C HIS A 56 11.32 -12.96 12.72
N ASN A 57 10.25 -13.20 13.49
CA ASN A 57 8.86 -13.03 13.03
C ASN A 57 8.04 -12.03 13.87
N THR A 58 8.68 -11.00 14.42
CA THR A 58 8.01 -10.03 15.32
C THR A 58 7.34 -8.86 14.59
N GLY A 59 7.51 -8.71 13.27
CA GLY A 59 6.94 -7.59 12.50
C GLY A 59 5.48 -7.79 12.06
N LEU A 60 4.83 -6.72 11.59
CA LEU A 60 3.46 -6.78 11.06
C LEU A 60 3.32 -7.57 9.75
N TYR A 61 4.42 -7.73 9.00
CA TYR A 61 4.38 -8.32 7.65
C TYR A 61 3.90 -9.78 7.65
N VAL A 62 4.66 -10.65 8.31
CA VAL A 62 4.36 -12.10 8.43
C VAL A 62 4.04 -12.55 9.85
N GLY A 63 4.28 -11.70 10.84
CA GLY A 63 4.09 -12.02 12.25
C GLY A 63 2.64 -11.89 12.73
N PHE A 64 2.37 -12.45 13.91
CA PHE A 64 1.06 -12.35 14.57
C PHE A 64 0.58 -10.89 14.81
N PRO A 65 1.42 -9.86 14.99
CA PRO A 65 0.92 -8.49 15.12
C PRO A 65 0.16 -8.04 13.87
N GLY A 66 0.51 -8.56 12.69
CA GLY A 66 -0.23 -8.28 11.46
C GLY A 66 -1.65 -8.82 11.48
N ILE A 67 -1.89 -9.91 12.20
CA ILE A 67 -3.22 -10.51 12.41
C ILE A 67 -4.04 -9.62 13.35
N ALA A 68 -3.42 -9.11 14.42
CA ALA A 68 -4.05 -8.13 15.30
C ALA A 68 -4.48 -6.88 14.52
N LEU A 69 -3.60 -6.35 13.67
CA LEU A 69 -3.91 -5.22 12.79
C LEU A 69 -5.06 -5.54 11.84
N ALA A 70 -5.11 -6.74 11.25
CA ALA A 70 -6.23 -7.15 10.41
C ALA A 70 -7.56 -7.12 11.17
N PHE A 71 -7.61 -7.62 12.40
CA PHE A 71 -8.83 -7.56 13.22
C PHE A 71 -9.22 -6.12 13.61
N LEU A 72 -8.27 -5.24 13.94
CA LEU A 72 -8.57 -3.81 14.19
C LEU A 72 -9.22 -3.16 12.96
N ARG A 73 -8.67 -3.45 11.77
CA ARG A 73 -9.19 -2.94 10.49
C ARG A 73 -10.58 -3.50 10.17
N LEU A 74 -10.83 -4.77 10.48
CA LEU A 74 -12.17 -5.37 10.34
C LEU A 74 -13.19 -4.78 11.32
N ASP A 75 -12.80 -4.47 12.56
CA ASP A 75 -13.68 -3.77 13.52
C ASP A 75 -14.05 -2.36 13.01
N HIS A 76 -13.09 -1.64 12.42
CA HIS A 76 -13.34 -0.33 11.80
C HIS A 76 -14.35 -0.45 10.66
N GLN A 77 -14.16 -1.42 9.76
CA GLN A 77 -14.95 -1.59 8.54
C GLN A 77 -16.22 -2.42 8.72
N VAL A 78 -16.52 -2.91 9.93
CA VAL A 78 -17.59 -3.90 10.19
C VAL A 78 -18.95 -3.50 9.63
N LYS A 79 -19.27 -2.20 9.66
CA LYS A 79 -20.52 -1.65 9.12
C LYS A 79 -20.65 -1.80 7.60
N ALA A 80 -19.54 -1.88 6.87
CA ALA A 80 -19.50 -2.00 5.42
C ALA A 80 -19.68 -3.45 4.92
N PHE A 81 -19.55 -4.45 5.77
CA PHE A 81 -19.71 -5.85 5.35
C PHE A 81 -20.66 -6.67 6.23
N SER A 82 -21.17 -6.10 7.33
CA SER A 82 -22.17 -6.78 8.15
C SER A 82 -23.58 -6.66 7.55
N ASN A 83 -24.24 -7.81 7.39
CA ASN A 83 -25.63 -7.89 6.97
C ASN A 83 -26.32 -9.08 7.69
N LYS A 84 -27.61 -8.94 7.99
CA LYS A 84 -28.43 -9.96 8.65
C LYS A 84 -28.41 -11.31 7.93
N GLU A 85 -28.25 -11.30 6.61
CA GLU A 85 -28.23 -12.52 5.79
C GLU A 85 -26.91 -13.31 5.87
N VAL A 86 -25.82 -12.65 6.29
CA VAL A 86 -24.46 -13.22 6.32
C VAL A 86 -24.08 -13.76 7.71
N GLY A 87 -24.89 -13.44 8.73
CA GLY A 87 -24.65 -13.79 10.13
C GLY A 87 -24.17 -12.61 10.97
N LEU A 88 -24.10 -12.79 12.29
CA LEU A 88 -23.53 -11.79 13.17
C LEU A 88 -22.00 -11.75 12.99
N PRO A 89 -21.39 -10.56 12.88
CA PRO A 89 -19.93 -10.45 12.81
C PRO A 89 -19.31 -10.98 14.11
N LEU A 90 -18.10 -11.53 13.99
CA LEU A 90 -17.27 -11.82 15.16
C LEU A 90 -16.96 -10.53 15.93
N ASP A 91 -16.64 -10.67 17.21
CA ASP A 91 -16.13 -9.56 18.02
C ASP A 91 -14.66 -9.27 17.64
N PHE A 92 -14.48 -8.57 16.53
CA PHE A 92 -13.16 -8.25 15.97
C PHE A 92 -12.31 -7.44 16.93
N ARG A 93 -12.91 -6.55 17.72
CA ARG A 93 -12.22 -5.80 18.77
C ARG A 93 -11.64 -6.71 19.84
N ARG A 94 -12.42 -7.67 20.34
CA ARG A 94 -11.92 -8.67 21.30
C ARG A 94 -10.83 -9.52 20.69
N LEU A 95 -11.02 -10.00 19.46
CA LEU A 95 -10.02 -10.82 18.74
C LEU A 95 -8.70 -10.07 18.53
N ALA A 96 -8.76 -8.79 18.16
CA ALA A 96 -7.57 -7.94 18.07
C ALA A 96 -6.88 -7.82 19.43
N SER A 97 -7.64 -7.50 20.49
CA SER A 97 -7.10 -7.31 21.85
C SER A 97 -6.45 -8.58 22.39
N GLU A 98 -7.00 -9.75 22.10
CA GLU A 98 -6.42 -11.04 22.49
C GLU A 98 -5.07 -11.32 21.80
N GLN A 99 -4.86 -10.80 20.59
CA GLN A 99 -3.61 -10.96 19.84
C GLN A 99 -2.53 -9.94 20.22
N ILE A 100 -2.87 -8.87 20.96
CA ILE A 100 -1.92 -7.81 21.33
C ILE A 100 -1.23 -8.16 22.64
N ILE A 101 0.07 -8.40 22.58
CA ILE A 101 0.89 -8.70 23.75
C ILE A 101 1.10 -7.44 24.62
N PRO A 102 0.99 -7.52 25.96
CA PRO A 102 1.08 -6.36 26.85
C PRO A 102 2.49 -5.79 27.01
N HIS A 103 3.53 -6.53 26.61
CA HIS A 103 4.94 -6.12 26.65
C HIS A 103 5.54 -6.09 25.25
N GLY A 104 6.64 -5.34 25.06
CA GLY A 104 7.38 -5.31 23.79
C GLY A 104 8.23 -6.56 23.56
N PRO A 105 8.72 -6.79 22.33
CA PRO A 105 9.68 -7.85 22.07
C PRO A 105 11.01 -7.56 22.79
N ASP A 106 11.63 -8.59 23.36
CA ASP A 106 12.95 -8.48 24.01
C ASP A 106 14.07 -8.45 22.96
N ILE A 107 14.16 -7.34 22.23
CA ILE A 107 15.18 -7.09 21.21
C ILE A 107 15.73 -5.67 21.36
N PRO A 108 17.02 -5.43 21.04
CA PRO A 108 17.58 -4.08 21.07
C PRO A 108 16.98 -3.22 19.95
N PRO A 109 16.92 -1.89 20.13
CA PRO A 109 16.62 -0.97 19.03
C PRO A 109 17.72 -1.07 17.97
N LEU A 110 17.30 -1.25 16.72
CA LEU A 110 18.19 -1.34 15.56
C LEU A 110 18.04 -0.05 14.74
N PRO A 111 19.04 0.84 14.70
CA PRO A 111 18.95 2.09 13.96
C PRO A 111 18.62 1.90 12.48
N GLU A 112 19.06 0.80 11.86
CA GLU A 112 18.78 0.47 10.47
C GLU A 112 17.40 -0.17 10.23
N ARG A 113 16.62 -0.43 11.30
CA ARG A 113 15.26 -1.02 11.26
C ARG A 113 14.30 -0.30 12.20
N VAL A 114 13.89 0.90 11.80
CA VAL A 114 13.01 1.77 12.58
C VAL A 114 11.52 1.55 12.32
N ALA A 115 11.13 1.02 11.15
CA ALA A 115 9.74 0.72 10.85
C ALA A 115 9.26 -0.59 11.51
N PRO A 116 7.95 -0.70 11.85
CA PRO A 116 7.38 -1.88 12.52
C PRO A 116 6.85 -2.96 11.57
N PHE A 117 6.99 -2.77 10.25
CA PHE A 117 6.39 -3.69 9.28
C PHE A 117 7.24 -4.93 9.08
N GLY A 118 8.54 -4.75 8.84
CA GLY A 118 9.50 -5.83 8.65
C GLY A 118 9.85 -6.61 9.92
N SER A 119 10.61 -7.68 9.77
CA SER A 119 11.09 -8.51 10.90
C SER A 119 12.02 -7.73 11.85
N ARG A 120 11.88 -7.97 13.16
CA ARG A 120 12.67 -7.36 14.26
C ARG A 120 12.46 -5.85 14.42
N SER A 121 11.33 -5.47 15.00
CA SER A 121 11.08 -4.08 15.40
C SER A 121 10.69 -3.97 16.86
N VAL A 122 11.34 -3.07 17.59
CA VAL A 122 10.94 -2.72 18.97
C VAL A 122 9.63 -1.94 19.01
N LEU A 123 9.27 -1.27 17.91
CA LEU A 123 8.12 -0.38 17.82
C LEU A 123 6.80 -1.14 17.61
N VAL A 124 6.84 -2.37 17.08
CA VAL A 124 5.63 -3.12 16.72
C VAL A 124 4.68 -3.37 17.89
N GLY A 125 5.20 -3.72 19.07
CA GLY A 125 4.41 -3.91 20.29
C GLY A 125 3.74 -2.60 20.76
N PRO A 126 4.53 -1.54 21.04
CA PRO A 126 4.02 -0.21 21.37
C PRO A 126 2.99 0.29 20.35
N LEU A 127 3.25 0.14 19.05
CA LEU A 127 2.33 0.57 18.00
C LEU A 127 0.98 -0.15 18.09
N MET A 128 0.96 -1.48 18.24
CA MET A 128 -0.31 -2.22 18.35
C MET A 128 -1.13 -1.79 19.57
N ARG A 129 -0.48 -1.54 20.71
CA ARG A 129 -1.16 -1.01 21.90
C ARG A 129 -1.67 0.41 21.70
N ILE A 130 -0.88 1.26 21.03
CA ILE A 130 -1.27 2.62 20.66
C ILE A 130 -2.52 2.61 19.77
N LEU A 131 -2.53 1.82 18.70
CA LEU A 131 -3.66 1.73 17.78
C LEU A 131 -4.91 1.16 18.46
N ALA A 132 -4.78 0.11 19.26
CA ALA A 132 -5.91 -0.45 20.01
C ALA A 132 -6.47 0.54 21.04
N ALA A 133 -5.61 1.29 21.72
CA ALA A 133 -6.03 2.35 22.64
C ALA A 133 -6.76 3.49 21.90
N ALA A 134 -6.23 3.91 20.74
CA ALA A 134 -6.85 4.93 19.91
C ALA A 134 -8.26 4.53 19.44
N GLN A 135 -8.44 3.27 19.04
CA GLN A 135 -9.74 2.74 18.58
C GLN A 135 -10.76 2.56 19.72
N SER A 136 -10.30 2.15 20.90
CA SER A 136 -11.16 1.91 22.07
C SER A 136 -11.41 3.15 22.92
N GLY A 137 -10.66 4.24 22.71
CA GLY A 137 -10.64 5.41 23.60
C GLY A 137 -9.96 5.14 24.94
N ALA A 138 -9.17 4.07 25.05
CA ALA A 138 -8.44 3.73 26.27
C ALA A 138 -7.21 4.63 26.47
N SER A 139 -6.69 4.65 27.70
CA SER A 139 -5.46 5.37 28.02
C SER A 139 -4.24 4.71 27.38
N MET A 140 -3.36 5.52 26.79
CA MET A 140 -2.08 5.07 26.25
C MET A 140 -1.00 4.99 27.34
N SER A 141 -0.08 4.03 27.18
CA SER A 141 1.10 3.91 28.03
C SER A 141 2.13 5.00 27.69
N GLU A 142 2.60 5.74 28.69
CA GLU A 142 3.67 6.73 28.50
C GLU A 142 4.97 6.07 28.02
N ALA A 143 5.25 4.84 28.44
CA ALA A 143 6.41 4.08 27.98
C ALA A 143 6.34 3.71 26.50
N ASP A 144 5.13 3.42 25.98
CA ASP A 144 4.93 3.14 24.56
C ASP A 144 5.15 4.39 23.70
N ILE A 145 4.64 5.53 24.16
CA ILE A 145 4.84 6.82 23.49
C ILE A 145 6.32 7.24 23.55
N GLU A 146 6.99 7.04 24.68
CA GLU A 146 8.42 7.31 24.82
C GLU A 146 9.26 6.41 23.91
N CYS A 147 8.93 5.12 23.80
CA CYS A 147 9.57 4.22 22.85
C CYS A 147 9.40 4.73 21.41
N PHE A 148 8.19 5.14 21.04
CA PHE A 148 7.90 5.69 19.71
C PHE A 148 8.70 6.98 19.43
N ARG A 149 8.73 7.91 20.39
CA ARG A 149 9.51 9.15 20.30
C ARG A 149 11.00 8.86 20.08
N ASN A 150 11.57 7.94 20.86
CA ASN A 150 12.98 7.59 20.75
C ASN A 150 13.32 7.00 19.38
N ILE A 151 12.46 6.15 18.82
CA ILE A 151 12.66 5.61 17.47
C ILE A 151 12.59 6.68 16.39
N VAL A 152 11.67 7.66 16.52
CA VAL A 152 11.61 8.82 15.61
C VAL A 152 12.90 9.64 15.66
N GLN A 153 13.43 9.90 16.85
CA GLN A 153 14.68 10.66 17.00
C GLN A 153 15.90 9.90 16.45
N VAL A 154 15.98 8.59 16.69
CA VAL A 154 17.01 7.74 16.07
C VAL A 154 16.91 7.78 14.55
N ALA A 155 15.71 7.66 14.01
CA ALA A 155 15.47 7.67 12.57
C ALA A 155 15.92 8.98 11.89
N ILE A 156 15.64 10.13 12.51
CA ILE A 156 16.08 11.45 12.01
C ILE A 156 17.60 11.57 12.01
N GLY A 157 18.27 11.01 13.02
CA GLY A 157 19.73 11.03 13.15
C GLY A 157 20.49 10.05 12.24
N ASN A 158 19.79 9.12 11.57
CA ASN A 158 20.42 8.12 10.72
C ASN A 158 20.97 8.71 9.42
N ASP A 159 22.12 8.18 9.00
CA ASP A 159 22.60 8.39 7.63
C ASP A 159 21.73 7.62 6.62
N HIS A 160 21.84 7.94 5.34
CA HIS A 160 21.09 7.30 4.24
C HIS A 160 21.45 5.81 4.05
N MET A 161 22.62 5.39 4.54
CA MET A 161 23.02 3.99 4.65
C MET A 161 23.65 3.68 6.02
N LEU A 162 23.38 2.51 6.56
CA LEU A 162 23.95 2.03 7.82
C LEU A 162 24.49 0.61 7.70
N PRO A 163 25.47 0.22 8.55
CA PRO A 163 25.97 -1.15 8.59
C PRO A 163 24.87 -2.15 8.97
N HIS A 164 24.76 -3.25 8.23
CA HIS A 164 23.87 -4.37 8.52
C HIS A 164 24.55 -5.71 8.20
N GLY A 165 24.84 -6.51 9.23
CA GLY A 165 25.68 -7.70 9.05
C GLY A 165 27.08 -7.31 8.55
N ASP A 166 27.54 -7.91 7.46
CA ASP A 166 28.79 -7.50 6.79
C ASP A 166 28.55 -6.74 5.47
N GLY A 167 27.48 -5.94 5.39
CA GLY A 167 27.22 -5.02 4.27
C GLY A 167 26.54 -3.73 4.73
N MET A 168 26.16 -2.88 3.78
CA MET A 168 25.36 -1.68 4.05
C MET A 168 23.88 -1.87 3.67
N MET A 169 23.00 -1.22 4.43
CA MET A 169 21.56 -1.21 4.23
C MET A 169 21.05 0.24 4.15
N GLY A 170 20.18 0.51 3.17
CA GLY A 170 19.49 1.80 3.04
C GLY A 170 18.45 1.98 4.14
N THR A 171 18.31 3.21 4.64
CA THR A 171 17.52 3.50 5.84
C THR A 171 16.13 4.07 5.55
N ASP A 172 15.72 4.16 4.28
CA ASP A 172 14.53 4.92 3.86
C ASP A 172 13.31 4.12 3.46
N GLU A 173 13.45 2.82 3.16
CA GLU A 173 12.34 2.08 2.57
C GLU A 173 11.19 1.80 3.55
N VAL A 174 10.10 1.22 3.03
CA VAL A 174 8.84 1.13 3.78
C VAL A 174 8.89 0.07 4.87
N LEU A 175 9.52 -1.09 4.70
CA LEU A 175 9.38 -2.18 5.68
C LEU A 175 10.19 -1.99 6.97
N TYR A 176 11.36 -1.40 6.84
CA TYR A 176 12.40 -1.27 7.86
C TYR A 176 12.82 0.20 8.05
N GLY A 177 12.68 1.04 7.03
CA GLY A 177 13.22 2.40 7.02
C GLY A 177 12.28 3.54 7.45
N ARG A 178 12.76 4.77 7.23
CA ARG A 178 12.12 6.02 7.60
C ARG A 178 10.75 6.21 6.97
N ALA A 179 10.53 5.79 5.72
CA ALA A 179 9.21 5.93 5.09
C ALA A 179 8.14 5.10 5.81
N GLY A 180 8.49 3.89 6.27
CA GLY A 180 7.57 3.08 7.07
C GLY A 180 7.23 3.73 8.40
N LEU A 181 8.24 4.28 9.07
CA LEU A 181 8.06 5.01 10.32
C LEU A 181 7.21 6.28 10.12
N LEU A 182 7.47 7.04 9.07
CA LEU A 182 6.69 8.23 8.72
C LEU A 182 5.23 7.85 8.48
N TRP A 183 4.96 6.77 7.74
CA TRP A 183 3.59 6.29 7.56
C TRP A 183 2.91 5.98 8.90
N VAL A 184 3.62 5.34 9.84
CA VAL A 184 3.10 5.09 11.19
C VAL A 184 2.79 6.39 11.94
N VAL A 185 3.68 7.40 11.87
CA VAL A 185 3.44 8.71 12.50
C VAL A 185 2.18 9.35 11.94
N LEU A 186 2.00 9.34 10.61
CA LEU A 186 0.81 9.87 9.95
C LEU A 186 -0.46 9.10 10.32
N SER A 187 -0.40 7.76 10.36
CA SER A 187 -1.49 6.88 10.81
C SER A 187 -1.91 7.16 12.25
N VAL A 188 -0.95 7.34 13.15
CA VAL A 188 -1.23 7.68 14.56
C VAL A 188 -1.80 9.10 14.63
N ARG A 189 -1.28 10.06 13.87
CA ARG A 189 -1.76 11.44 13.81
C ARG A 189 -3.21 11.57 13.35
N ALA A 190 -3.69 10.64 12.51
CA ALA A 190 -5.05 10.65 11.99
C ALA A 190 -6.14 10.38 13.05
N HIS A 191 -5.77 9.90 14.24
CA HIS A 191 -6.71 9.59 15.32
C HIS A 191 -6.98 10.79 16.23
N GLN A 192 -8.11 10.73 16.94
CA GLN A 192 -8.46 11.69 17.97
C GLN A 192 -8.03 11.16 19.34
N TYR A 193 -7.36 12.01 20.12
CA TYR A 193 -6.84 11.67 21.44
C TYR A 193 -7.38 12.63 22.51
N GLY A 194 -7.44 12.15 23.75
CA GLY A 194 -7.66 13.03 24.91
C GLY A 194 -6.45 13.93 25.16
N GLU A 195 -6.66 15.07 25.81
CA GLU A 195 -5.69 16.16 26.01
C GLU A 195 -4.29 15.68 26.47
N LYS A 196 -4.23 14.79 27.47
CA LYS A 196 -2.96 14.23 27.97
C LYS A 196 -2.19 13.47 26.89
N ALA A 197 -2.87 12.59 26.15
CA ALA A 197 -2.24 11.78 25.11
C ALA A 197 -1.83 12.66 23.92
N THR A 198 -2.66 13.65 23.55
CA THR A 198 -2.33 14.66 22.54
C THR A 198 -1.03 15.36 22.89
N GLY A 199 -0.88 15.89 24.11
CA GLY A 199 0.34 16.60 24.52
C GLY A 199 1.61 15.74 24.48
N LEU A 200 1.50 14.44 24.76
CA LEU A 200 2.64 13.51 24.65
C LEU A 200 2.99 13.20 23.19
N LEU A 201 2.00 13.07 22.30
CA LEU A 201 2.21 12.76 20.89
C LEU A 201 2.62 13.99 20.06
N THR A 202 2.33 15.21 20.51
CA THR A 202 2.65 16.46 19.80
C THR A 202 4.09 16.51 19.34
N SER A 203 5.06 16.21 20.21
CA SER A 203 6.48 16.24 19.84
C SER A 203 6.85 15.28 18.70
N ILE A 204 6.14 14.15 18.61
CA ILE A 204 6.34 13.16 17.54
C ILE A 204 5.78 13.69 16.23
N PHE A 205 4.59 14.30 16.26
CA PHE A 205 3.95 14.88 15.08
C PHE A 205 4.71 16.10 14.54
N GLU A 206 5.30 16.91 15.42
CA GLU A 206 6.15 18.05 15.06
C GLU A 206 7.47 17.63 14.39
N SER A 207 7.88 16.37 14.55
CA SER A 207 9.08 15.83 13.89
C SER A 207 8.83 15.34 12.44
N VAL A 208 7.60 15.44 11.93
CA VAL A 208 7.27 14.99 10.56
C VAL A 208 8.07 15.73 9.48
N PRO A 209 8.21 17.07 9.50
CA PRO A 209 9.06 17.78 8.55
C PRO A 209 10.51 17.29 8.58
N ASP A 210 11.08 17.04 9.77
CA ASP A 210 12.46 16.54 9.89
C ASP A 210 12.63 15.14 9.29
N LEU A 211 11.63 14.26 9.46
CA LEU A 211 11.61 12.94 8.81
C LEU A 211 11.52 13.07 7.29
N VAL A 212 10.68 13.97 6.77
CA VAL A 212 10.56 14.26 5.33
C VAL A 212 11.90 14.74 4.78
N ASP A 213 12.55 15.70 5.45
CA ASP A 213 13.85 16.24 5.06
C ASP A 213 14.94 15.16 5.03
N ALA A 214 14.96 14.29 6.03
CA ALA A 214 15.89 13.16 6.09
C ALA A 214 15.69 12.17 4.93
N ILE A 215 14.43 11.84 4.58
CA ILE A 215 14.10 10.96 3.46
C ILE A 215 14.49 11.60 2.13
N ILE A 216 14.18 12.88 1.91
CA ILE A 216 14.54 13.59 0.68
C ILE A 216 16.06 13.70 0.53
N LYS A 217 16.77 14.03 1.62
CA LYS A 217 18.23 14.06 1.64
C LYS A 217 18.82 12.69 1.29
N GLY A 218 18.28 11.61 1.84
CA GLY A 218 18.68 10.25 1.48
C GLY A 218 18.44 9.92 0.01
N GLY A 219 17.35 10.44 -0.58
CA GLY A 219 17.04 10.30 -1.99
C GLY A 219 17.99 11.06 -2.93
N LEU A 220 18.45 12.24 -2.51
CA LEU A 220 19.45 13.02 -3.24
C LEU A 220 20.83 12.37 -3.17
N GLN A 221 21.23 11.90 -1.99
CA GLN A 221 22.50 11.18 -1.80
C GLN A 221 22.54 9.88 -2.60
N GLY A 222 21.44 9.09 -2.59
CA GLY A 222 21.37 7.89 -3.40
C GLY A 222 21.38 8.17 -4.91
N ARG A 223 20.86 9.32 -5.36
CA ARG A 223 21.05 9.74 -6.74
C ARG A 223 22.54 9.99 -7.03
N ASP A 224 23.23 10.75 -6.18
CA ASP A 224 24.64 11.08 -6.37
C ASP A 224 25.51 9.82 -6.43
N ASP A 225 25.23 8.84 -5.56
CA ASP A 225 25.89 7.54 -5.57
C ASP A 225 25.62 6.77 -6.87
N TYR A 226 24.38 6.77 -7.36
CA TYR A 226 24.03 6.13 -8.64
C TYR A 226 24.78 6.78 -9.80
N VAL A 227 24.82 8.11 -9.85
CA VAL A 227 25.49 8.86 -10.91
C VAL A 227 27.00 8.61 -10.88
N LYS A 228 27.59 8.50 -9.69
CA LYS A 228 29.01 8.19 -9.52
C LYS A 228 29.37 6.78 -10.03
N GLU A 229 28.50 5.80 -9.81
CA GLU A 229 28.74 4.40 -10.18
C GLU A 229 28.36 4.10 -11.64
N TYR A 230 27.23 4.63 -12.12
CA TYR A 230 26.61 4.27 -13.41
C TYR A 230 26.48 5.43 -14.41
N GLY A 231 26.75 6.67 -13.99
CA GLY A 231 26.59 7.88 -14.79
C GLY A 231 25.16 8.47 -14.76
N GLU A 232 24.98 9.61 -15.43
CA GLU A 232 23.69 10.35 -15.47
C GLU A 232 22.57 9.61 -16.22
N ARG A 233 22.92 8.62 -17.04
CA ARG A 233 21.93 7.94 -17.87
C ARG A 233 21.00 7.08 -17.01
N GLY A 234 19.72 7.44 -17.02
CA GLY A 234 18.70 6.71 -16.24
C GLY A 234 18.67 7.08 -14.76
N ALA A 235 19.48 8.06 -14.33
CA ALA A 235 19.39 8.63 -13.00
C ALA A 235 18.05 9.37 -12.85
N LEU A 236 17.37 9.12 -11.72
CA LEU A 236 16.15 9.83 -11.35
C LEU A 236 16.47 10.92 -10.31
N PRO A 237 15.66 11.97 -10.18
CA PRO A 237 15.95 13.06 -9.25
C PRO A 237 16.11 12.62 -7.80
N LEU A 238 15.34 11.63 -7.37
CA LEU A 238 15.46 10.98 -6.07
C LEU A 238 15.65 9.48 -6.27
N MET A 239 16.64 8.89 -5.61
CA MET A 239 16.94 7.46 -5.65
C MET A 239 17.36 6.98 -4.26
N TRP A 240 16.84 5.82 -3.82
CA TRP A 240 17.12 5.28 -2.50
C TRP A 240 17.75 3.89 -2.58
N HIS A 241 18.64 3.62 -1.65
CA HIS A 241 19.27 2.33 -1.43
C HIS A 241 18.35 1.37 -0.68
N TRP A 242 18.60 0.06 -0.83
CA TRP A 242 18.06 -0.96 0.06
C TRP A 242 19.12 -1.85 0.66
N HIS A 243 19.90 -2.58 -0.15
CA HIS A 243 20.94 -3.48 0.34
C HIS A 243 22.08 -3.58 -0.68
N GLU A 244 23.32 -3.70 -0.20
CA GLU A 244 24.47 -4.11 -1.01
C GLU A 244 24.38 -5.62 -1.30
N ASP A 245 24.13 -6.00 -2.55
CA ASP A 245 24.06 -7.43 -2.90
C ASP A 245 25.47 -8.03 -2.96
N ARG A 246 25.77 -9.00 -2.08
CA ARG A 246 26.94 -9.88 -2.28
C ARG A 246 26.60 -10.96 -3.29
N TYR A 247 26.98 -10.75 -4.55
CA TYR A 247 27.14 -11.89 -5.45
C TYR A 247 28.53 -12.51 -5.24
N SER A 248 28.51 -13.79 -4.85
CA SER A 248 29.67 -14.66 -4.68
C SER A 248 30.60 -14.63 -5.90
N LEU A 249 31.91 -14.54 -5.62
CA LEU A 249 33.07 -14.51 -6.53
C LEU A 249 33.59 -13.10 -6.91
N GLY A 250 34.07 -12.34 -5.92
CA GLY A 250 35.29 -11.55 -6.11
C GLY A 250 35.17 -10.12 -6.65
N ALA A 251 33.98 -9.52 -6.70
CA ALA A 251 33.83 -8.08 -6.87
C ALA A 251 32.88 -7.53 -5.80
N PHE A 252 33.43 -6.78 -4.86
CA PHE A 252 32.68 -5.90 -3.96
C PHE A 252 32.18 -4.68 -4.76
N GLU A 253 31.08 -4.08 -4.33
CA GLU A 253 30.32 -2.97 -4.95
C GLU A 253 29.22 -3.40 -5.92
N ILE A 254 28.03 -3.67 -5.38
CA ILE A 254 26.78 -3.61 -6.14
C ILE A 254 25.69 -3.02 -5.23
N LEU A 255 25.52 -1.69 -5.28
CA LEU A 255 24.40 -0.99 -4.67
C LEU A 255 23.13 -1.26 -5.50
N THR A 256 22.06 -1.72 -4.85
CA THR A 256 20.80 -2.05 -5.54
C THR A 256 19.71 -1.02 -5.23
N TYR A 257 19.37 -0.21 -6.23
CA TYR A 257 18.28 0.77 -6.18
C TYR A 257 16.96 0.11 -6.53
N LEU A 258 15.94 0.23 -5.67
CA LEU A 258 14.67 -0.47 -5.83
C LEU A 258 13.55 0.47 -6.28
N THR A 259 12.93 0.19 -7.43
CA THR A 259 11.70 0.86 -7.92
C THR A 259 10.41 0.41 -7.22
N ARG A 260 10.56 -0.47 -6.22
CA ARG A 260 9.52 -1.31 -5.60
C ARG A 260 8.60 -0.52 -4.65
N VAL A 261 7.55 -1.17 -4.15
CA VAL A 261 6.74 -0.64 -3.04
C VAL A 261 7.51 -0.62 -1.71
N HIS A 262 8.51 -1.49 -1.56
CA HIS A 262 9.52 -1.39 -0.51
C HIS A 262 10.76 -0.63 -1.05
N GLY A 263 10.52 0.35 -1.90
CA GLY A 263 11.53 1.16 -2.58
C GLY A 263 10.89 2.48 -3.01
N MET A 264 11.29 3.04 -4.16
CA MET A 264 10.87 4.37 -4.61
C MET A 264 9.35 4.57 -4.61
N SER A 265 8.57 3.59 -5.08
CA SER A 265 7.11 3.77 -5.23
C SER A 265 6.42 3.92 -3.88
N GLY A 266 6.84 3.17 -2.87
CA GLY A 266 6.28 3.29 -1.52
C GLY A 266 6.74 4.55 -0.80
N ILE A 267 8.03 4.89 -0.91
CA ILE A 267 8.59 6.12 -0.31
C ILE A 267 7.85 7.35 -0.83
N LEU A 268 7.71 7.46 -2.16
CA LEU A 268 7.00 8.57 -2.79
C LEU A 268 5.52 8.60 -2.37
N ALA A 269 4.84 7.45 -2.27
CA ALA A 269 3.46 7.40 -1.81
C ALA A 269 3.30 7.91 -0.36
N VAL A 270 4.23 7.56 0.54
CA VAL A 270 4.23 8.06 1.92
C VAL A 270 4.46 9.57 1.97
N LEU A 271 5.44 10.06 1.20
CA LEU A 271 5.70 11.51 1.11
C LEU A 271 4.43 12.25 0.64
N LEU A 272 3.72 11.72 -0.36
CA LEU A 272 2.48 12.31 -0.87
C LEU A 272 1.29 12.27 0.10
N ALA A 273 1.38 11.48 1.17
CA ALA A 273 0.36 11.41 2.21
C ALA A 273 0.56 12.45 3.33
N CYS A 274 1.71 13.15 3.33
CA CYS A 274 1.97 14.27 4.24
C CYS A 274 1.10 15.48 3.90
N ASP A 275 0.94 16.39 4.87
CA ASP A 275 0.22 17.63 4.64
C ASP A 275 1.00 18.52 3.65
N PRO A 276 0.33 19.29 2.78
CA PRO A 276 1.01 20.07 1.74
C PRO A 276 2.11 21.01 2.27
N GLU A 277 1.91 21.59 3.46
CA GLU A 277 2.85 22.49 4.13
C GLU A 277 4.13 21.80 4.62
N GLU A 278 4.07 20.47 4.85
CA GLU A 278 5.23 19.67 5.23
C GLU A 278 6.16 19.45 4.03
N LEU A 279 5.58 19.34 2.82
CA LEU A 279 6.32 19.18 1.56
C LEU A 279 6.71 20.51 0.90
N ASN A 280 5.94 21.56 1.15
CA ASN A 280 6.15 22.90 0.61
C ASN A 280 5.65 23.96 1.59
N ASP A 281 6.57 24.60 2.30
CA ASP A 281 6.27 25.66 3.27
C ASP A 281 6.30 27.08 2.63
N GLY A 282 6.58 27.17 1.32
CA GLY A 282 6.69 28.42 0.58
C GLY A 282 7.91 29.28 0.95
N ALA A 283 8.82 28.77 1.79
CA ALA A 283 9.99 29.51 2.28
C ALA A 283 11.28 28.69 2.17
N SER A 284 11.40 27.62 2.96
CA SER A 284 12.60 26.80 3.08
C SER A 284 12.52 25.47 2.34
N ARG A 285 11.32 24.97 2.07
CA ARG A 285 11.06 23.64 1.50
C ARG A 285 10.12 23.74 0.31
N ASN A 286 10.48 23.05 -0.77
CA ASN A 286 9.60 22.82 -1.92
C ASN A 286 10.03 21.53 -2.65
N TYR A 287 9.55 20.39 -2.16
CA TYR A 287 9.93 19.07 -2.69
C TYR A 287 9.00 18.54 -3.79
N LEU A 288 7.85 19.19 -4.02
CA LEU A 288 6.87 18.75 -5.02
C LEU A 288 7.44 18.59 -6.44
N PRO A 289 8.30 19.50 -6.96
CA PRO A 289 8.93 19.31 -8.27
C PRO A 289 9.79 18.05 -8.34
N LEU A 290 10.66 17.82 -7.34
CA LEU A 290 11.54 16.65 -7.28
C LEU A 290 10.74 15.34 -7.24
N ILE A 291 9.69 15.31 -6.43
CA ILE A 291 8.76 14.17 -6.32
C ILE A 291 8.07 13.93 -7.67
N ALA A 292 7.53 14.98 -8.30
CA ALA A 292 6.81 14.86 -9.57
C ALA A 292 7.71 14.42 -10.74
N GLU A 293 8.94 14.95 -10.81
CA GLU A 293 9.91 14.54 -11.83
C GLU A 293 10.34 13.08 -11.63
N THR A 294 10.50 12.64 -10.37
CA THR A 294 10.79 11.23 -10.05
C THR A 294 9.64 10.31 -10.46
N ILE A 295 8.38 10.68 -10.17
CA ILE A 295 7.18 9.92 -10.61
C ILE A 295 7.08 9.86 -12.14
N THR A 296 7.37 10.97 -12.81
CA THR A 296 7.42 11.04 -14.28
C THR A 296 8.50 10.12 -14.84
N GLY A 297 9.69 10.09 -14.24
CA GLY A 297 10.76 9.18 -14.63
C GLY A 297 10.38 7.70 -14.45
N LEU A 298 9.75 7.34 -13.33
CA LEU A 298 9.21 6.00 -13.11
C LEU A 298 8.12 5.63 -14.13
N SER A 299 7.27 6.59 -14.50
CA SER A 299 6.24 6.40 -15.53
C SER A 299 6.87 6.14 -16.89
N LYS A 300 7.92 6.88 -17.26
CA LYS A 300 8.68 6.69 -18.51
C LYS A 300 9.38 5.32 -18.54
N LEU A 301 9.96 4.88 -17.41
CA LEU A 301 10.50 3.52 -17.28
C LEU A 301 9.39 2.47 -17.48
N CYS A 302 8.25 2.63 -16.81
CA CYS A 302 7.10 1.75 -16.97
C CYS A 302 6.65 1.64 -18.43
N ILE A 303 6.58 2.76 -19.15
CA ILE A 303 6.22 2.79 -20.58
C ILE A 303 7.28 2.07 -21.42
N ALA A 304 8.57 2.34 -21.18
CA ALA A 304 9.67 1.71 -21.92
C ALA A 304 9.69 0.18 -21.77
N HIS A 305 9.18 -0.33 -20.64
CA HIS A 305 9.06 -1.76 -20.35
C HIS A 305 7.64 -2.31 -20.58
N ASN A 306 6.83 -1.65 -21.43
CA ASN A 306 5.50 -2.12 -21.83
C ASN A 306 4.57 -2.38 -20.62
N GLY A 307 4.55 -1.47 -19.66
CA GLY A 307 3.72 -1.55 -18.45
C GLY A 307 4.38 -2.27 -17.27
N HIS A 308 5.53 -2.92 -17.47
CA HIS A 308 6.30 -3.53 -16.39
C HIS A 308 7.23 -2.52 -15.73
N LEU A 309 7.58 -2.76 -14.47
CA LEU A 309 8.59 -1.97 -13.75
C LEU A 309 9.79 -2.85 -13.42
N PRO A 310 11.02 -2.46 -13.82
CA PRO A 310 12.24 -3.24 -13.52
C PRO A 310 12.42 -3.40 -12.03
N THR A 311 12.90 -4.54 -11.55
CA THR A 311 13.04 -4.76 -10.10
C THR A 311 14.21 -4.01 -9.46
N THR A 312 15.16 -3.53 -10.27
CA THR A 312 16.38 -2.83 -9.86
C THR A 312 16.75 -1.78 -10.89
N LEU A 313 17.47 -0.73 -10.48
CA LEU A 313 18.15 0.20 -11.39
C LEU A 313 19.68 0.12 -11.16
N PRO A 314 20.51 0.01 -12.23
CA PRO A 314 20.10 -0.19 -13.62
C PRO A 314 19.40 -1.54 -13.83
N ASP A 315 18.58 -1.64 -14.89
CA ASP A 315 17.90 -2.90 -15.21
C ASP A 315 18.93 -3.96 -15.61
N ARG A 316 18.93 -5.08 -14.88
CA ARG A 316 19.82 -6.21 -15.13
C ARG A 316 19.24 -7.22 -16.12
N GLY A 317 18.02 -6.97 -16.60
CA GLY A 317 17.32 -7.86 -17.52
C GLY A 317 16.92 -9.19 -16.88
N PRO A 318 16.47 -10.16 -17.70
CA PRO A 318 16.12 -11.50 -17.22
C PRO A 318 17.36 -12.23 -16.71
N SER A 319 17.17 -13.07 -15.69
CA SER A 319 18.22 -13.94 -15.13
C SER A 319 17.87 -15.40 -15.31
N SER A 320 18.84 -16.30 -15.11
CA SER A 320 18.59 -17.75 -15.10
C SER A 320 17.54 -18.19 -14.06
N LYS A 321 17.30 -17.38 -13.03
CA LYS A 321 16.28 -17.61 -11.99
C LYS A 321 14.95 -16.89 -12.26
N ARG A 322 14.91 -15.96 -13.22
CA ARG A 322 13.73 -15.12 -13.51
C ARG A 322 13.72 -14.73 -14.99
N SER A 323 12.96 -15.48 -15.78
CA SER A 323 12.80 -15.25 -17.22
C SER A 323 11.82 -14.13 -17.57
N SER A 324 10.90 -13.79 -16.67
CA SER A 324 9.83 -12.81 -16.92
C SER A 324 9.76 -11.73 -15.83
N PRO A 325 9.28 -10.51 -16.15
CA PRO A 325 9.03 -9.48 -15.15
C PRO A 325 8.06 -9.94 -14.04
N LEU A 326 8.11 -9.28 -12.88
CA LEU A 326 7.18 -9.54 -11.78
C LEU A 326 5.99 -8.58 -11.87
N VAL A 327 4.79 -9.10 -11.58
CA VAL A 327 3.55 -8.33 -11.44
C VAL A 327 3.02 -8.53 -10.03
N GLN A 328 3.67 -7.87 -9.08
CA GLN A 328 3.42 -7.98 -7.64
C GLN A 328 3.47 -6.58 -7.01
N ILE A 329 2.72 -6.33 -5.94
CA ILE A 329 2.82 -5.06 -5.18
C ILE A 329 4.27 -4.80 -4.81
N CYS A 330 4.94 -5.77 -4.20
CA CYS A 330 6.33 -5.61 -3.80
C CYS A 330 7.29 -5.44 -4.98
N HIS A 331 6.97 -5.96 -6.17
CA HIS A 331 7.85 -5.95 -7.34
C HIS A 331 7.02 -5.89 -8.63
N GLY A 332 6.91 -4.71 -9.25
CA GLY A 332 6.32 -4.56 -10.58
C GLY A 332 5.18 -3.56 -10.70
N SER A 333 4.36 -3.77 -11.72
CA SER A 333 3.28 -2.87 -12.16
C SER A 333 2.30 -2.46 -11.04
N PRO A 334 1.80 -3.36 -10.16
CA PRO A 334 0.86 -2.96 -9.11
C PRO A 334 1.43 -1.90 -8.15
N GLY A 335 2.75 -1.90 -7.95
CA GLY A 335 3.43 -0.93 -7.11
C GLY A 335 3.39 0.49 -7.68
N VAL A 336 3.69 0.65 -8.97
CA VAL A 336 3.60 1.96 -9.64
C VAL A 336 2.16 2.41 -9.79
N LEU A 337 1.21 1.49 -10.00
CA LEU A 337 -0.22 1.83 -10.02
C LEU A 337 -0.68 2.41 -8.68
N THR A 338 -0.22 1.84 -7.56
CA THR A 338 -0.52 2.35 -6.22
C THR A 338 0.04 3.77 -5.99
N LEU A 339 1.27 4.02 -6.44
CA LEU A 339 1.88 5.35 -6.42
C LEU A 339 1.07 6.34 -7.27
N LEU A 340 0.75 5.98 -8.51
CA LEU A 340 0.04 6.85 -9.44
C LEU A 340 -1.39 7.13 -8.98
N ALA A 341 -2.06 6.17 -8.34
CA ALA A 341 -3.35 6.41 -7.67
C ALA A 341 -3.23 7.46 -6.56
N SER A 342 -2.16 7.40 -5.75
CA SER A 342 -1.90 8.39 -4.69
C SER A 342 -1.56 9.77 -5.27
N ALA A 343 -0.71 9.81 -6.30
CA ALA A 343 -0.32 11.03 -7.00
C ALA A 343 -1.52 11.76 -7.64
N ARG A 344 -2.45 11.01 -8.24
CA ARG A 344 -3.70 11.55 -8.81
C ARG A 344 -4.62 12.21 -7.78
N ARG A 345 -4.53 11.78 -6.52
CA ARG A 345 -5.36 12.28 -5.42
C ARG A 345 -4.66 13.36 -4.58
N ASN A 346 -3.37 13.59 -4.79
CA ASN A 346 -2.65 14.70 -4.18
C ASN A 346 -2.88 15.99 -4.99
N LYS A 347 -3.78 16.86 -4.51
CA LYS A 347 -4.23 18.07 -5.24
C LYS A 347 -3.08 19.04 -5.61
N PRO A 348 -2.17 19.40 -4.69
CA PRO A 348 -1.05 20.28 -5.03
C PRO A 348 -0.17 19.72 -6.15
N LEU A 349 0.16 18.42 -6.06
CA LEU A 349 0.99 17.73 -7.04
C LEU A 349 0.30 17.65 -8.41
N ILE A 350 -0.90 17.08 -8.46
CA ILE A 350 -1.59 16.79 -9.74
C ILE A 350 -1.88 18.08 -10.50
N SER A 351 -2.36 19.11 -9.81
CA SER A 351 -2.78 20.36 -10.44
C SER A 351 -1.60 21.16 -11.02
N SER A 352 -0.38 20.88 -10.59
CA SER A 352 0.81 21.65 -10.99
C SER A 352 1.76 20.86 -11.89
N PHE A 353 1.88 19.54 -11.68
CA PHE A 353 2.95 18.74 -12.28
C PHE A 353 2.48 17.51 -13.04
N TRP A 354 1.17 17.28 -13.19
CA TRP A 354 0.68 16.16 -14.00
C TRP A 354 1.25 16.19 -15.42
N GLN A 355 1.58 15.00 -15.93
CA GLN A 355 2.00 14.76 -17.31
C GLN A 355 1.23 13.59 -17.92
N PRO A 356 1.03 13.57 -19.26
CA PRO A 356 0.32 12.50 -19.97
C PRO A 356 0.93 11.11 -19.76
N GLU A 357 2.24 11.03 -19.56
CA GLU A 357 2.98 9.79 -19.28
C GLU A 357 2.43 9.04 -18.07
N TRP A 358 1.82 9.74 -17.10
CA TRP A 358 1.24 9.10 -15.93
C TRP A 358 0.02 8.25 -16.34
N ASP A 359 -0.86 8.81 -17.18
CA ASP A 359 -2.06 8.10 -17.65
C ASP A 359 -1.69 6.98 -18.63
N ILE A 360 -0.65 7.16 -19.46
CA ILE A 360 -0.12 6.11 -20.35
C ILE A 360 0.48 4.95 -19.54
N ALA A 361 1.29 5.27 -18.50
CA ALA A 361 1.85 4.27 -17.60
C ALA A 361 0.74 3.50 -16.87
N ILE A 362 -0.29 4.19 -16.35
CA ILE A 362 -1.45 3.56 -15.73
C ILE A 362 -2.12 2.57 -16.70
N ARG A 363 -2.37 2.98 -17.95
CA ARG A 363 -2.98 2.11 -18.96
C ARG A 363 -2.16 0.84 -19.14
N LEU A 364 -0.88 0.96 -19.50
CA LEU A 364 -0.03 -0.18 -19.79
C LEU A 364 0.16 -1.10 -18.57
N ALA A 365 0.42 -0.53 -17.39
CA ALA A 365 0.59 -1.30 -16.17
C ALA A 365 -0.70 -2.00 -15.73
N SER A 366 -1.86 -1.38 -15.92
CA SER A 366 -3.15 -2.02 -15.61
C SER A 366 -3.46 -3.21 -16.52
N GLU A 367 -3.06 -3.15 -17.79
CA GLU A 367 -3.17 -4.31 -18.70
C GLU A 367 -2.24 -5.45 -18.27
N ARG A 368 -1.00 -5.15 -17.83
CA ARG A 368 -0.10 -6.19 -17.28
C ARG A 368 -0.66 -6.83 -16.00
N VAL A 369 -1.27 -6.03 -15.12
CA VAL A 369 -1.98 -6.56 -13.95
C VAL A 369 -3.16 -7.44 -14.36
N TRP A 370 -3.90 -7.06 -15.40
CA TRP A 370 -5.00 -7.87 -15.89
C TRP A 370 -4.52 -9.18 -16.52
N GLU A 371 -3.53 -9.15 -17.40
CA GLU A 371 -3.06 -10.32 -18.13
C GLU A 371 -2.28 -11.31 -17.27
N GLU A 372 -1.47 -10.80 -16.33
CA GLU A 372 -0.45 -11.58 -15.60
C GLU A 372 -0.71 -11.61 -14.06
N GLY A 373 -1.79 -10.98 -13.59
CA GLY A 373 -2.05 -10.80 -12.16
C GLY A 373 -2.56 -12.04 -11.41
N LEU A 374 -2.89 -13.13 -12.10
CA LEU A 374 -3.32 -14.40 -11.51
C LEU A 374 -2.12 -15.25 -11.06
N LEU A 375 -1.44 -14.78 -10.01
CA LEU A 375 -0.19 -15.38 -9.53
C LEU A 375 -0.41 -16.76 -8.90
N SER A 376 0.44 -17.73 -9.25
CA SER A 376 0.39 -19.07 -8.65
C SER A 376 0.70 -19.09 -7.15
N LYS A 377 1.32 -18.01 -6.64
CA LYS A 377 1.57 -17.78 -5.21
C LYS A 377 0.30 -17.61 -4.37
N GLY A 378 -0.87 -17.48 -4.98
CA GLY A 378 -2.16 -17.48 -4.29
C GLY A 378 -2.73 -16.09 -4.03
N GLY A 379 -3.58 -15.99 -3.00
CA GLY A 379 -4.44 -14.84 -2.78
C GLY A 379 -3.80 -13.64 -2.08
N GLY A 380 -2.62 -13.76 -1.46
CA GLY A 380 -2.04 -12.74 -0.58
C GLY A 380 -1.89 -11.32 -1.17
N ILE A 381 -1.60 -10.34 -0.32
CA ILE A 381 -1.46 -8.94 -0.72
C ILE A 381 -0.13 -8.67 -1.41
N CYS A 382 1.00 -9.02 -0.77
CA CYS A 382 2.31 -8.56 -1.21
C CYS A 382 2.67 -9.02 -2.64
N HIS A 383 2.38 -10.27 -2.95
CA HIS A 383 2.70 -10.92 -4.20
C HIS A 383 1.64 -11.98 -4.57
N GLY A 384 0.38 -11.61 -4.42
CA GLY A 384 -0.77 -12.44 -4.76
C GLY A 384 -1.89 -11.66 -5.43
N ILE A 385 -3.00 -12.36 -5.68
CA ILE A 385 -4.11 -11.86 -6.50
C ILE A 385 -4.80 -10.65 -5.87
N THR A 386 -5.04 -10.67 -4.55
CA THR A 386 -5.78 -9.55 -3.91
C THR A 386 -4.99 -8.26 -3.92
N GLY A 387 -3.67 -8.29 -3.74
CA GLY A 387 -2.86 -7.08 -3.83
C GLY A 387 -2.86 -6.48 -5.24
N ASN A 388 -2.73 -7.33 -6.25
CA ASN A 388 -2.84 -6.92 -7.64
C ASN A 388 -4.20 -6.27 -7.93
N ALA A 389 -5.29 -6.89 -7.48
CA ALA A 389 -6.64 -6.35 -7.58
C ALA A 389 -6.82 -5.02 -6.82
N TRP A 390 -6.22 -4.89 -5.63
CA TRP A 390 -6.35 -3.70 -4.79
C TRP A 390 -5.72 -2.47 -5.45
N SER A 391 -4.61 -2.64 -6.18
CA SER A 391 -3.99 -1.54 -6.95
C SER A 391 -4.96 -0.95 -7.98
N LEU A 392 -5.77 -1.79 -8.65
CA LEU A 392 -6.82 -1.34 -9.56
C LEU A 392 -7.97 -0.67 -8.80
N LEU A 393 -8.32 -1.18 -7.62
CA LEU A 393 -9.35 -0.57 -6.77
C LEU A 393 -8.97 0.85 -6.30
N LEU A 394 -7.69 1.09 -5.98
CA LEU A 394 -7.21 2.45 -5.65
C LEU A 394 -7.27 3.40 -6.86
N LEU A 395 -7.03 2.88 -8.07
CA LEU A 395 -7.19 3.65 -9.30
C LEU A 395 -8.65 3.97 -9.58
N HIS A 396 -9.58 3.01 -9.38
CA HIS A 396 -11.02 3.26 -9.46
C HIS A 396 -11.38 4.51 -8.65
N ASP A 397 -10.94 4.58 -7.40
CA ASP A 397 -11.27 5.71 -6.52
C ASP A 397 -10.75 7.04 -7.10
N SER A 398 -9.51 7.04 -7.63
CA SER A 398 -8.89 8.23 -8.26
C SER A 398 -9.53 8.67 -9.59
N PHE A 399 -10.12 7.73 -10.33
CA PHE A 399 -10.78 8.03 -11.61
C PHE A 399 -12.26 8.35 -11.42
N GLU A 400 -12.90 7.84 -10.37
CA GLU A 400 -14.32 8.00 -10.14
C GLU A 400 -14.65 9.25 -9.32
N TYR A 401 -13.82 9.59 -8.33
CA TYR A 401 -14.14 10.63 -7.34
C TYR A 401 -13.32 11.93 -7.48
N ASP A 402 -12.27 11.95 -8.30
CA ASP A 402 -11.34 13.10 -8.48
C ASP A 402 -11.31 13.64 -9.92
N LYS A 403 -12.47 13.62 -10.60
CA LYS A 403 -12.61 14.01 -12.01
C LYS A 403 -12.33 15.49 -12.26
N GLU A 404 -12.66 16.35 -11.30
CA GLU A 404 -12.47 17.80 -11.42
C GLU A 404 -10.98 18.15 -11.34
N GLU A 405 -10.27 17.54 -10.39
CA GLU A 405 -8.84 17.75 -10.18
C GLU A 405 -8.00 17.37 -11.41
N ILE A 406 -8.31 16.24 -12.05
CA ILE A 406 -7.59 15.82 -13.28
C ILE A 406 -7.94 16.69 -14.49
N GLN A 407 -9.18 17.19 -14.59
CA GLN A 407 -9.57 18.09 -15.67
C GLN A 407 -8.80 19.40 -15.59
N THR A 408 -8.72 20.01 -14.40
CA THR A 408 -7.90 21.20 -14.17
C THR A 408 -6.41 20.93 -14.44
N ALA A 409 -5.89 19.76 -14.07
CA ALA A 409 -4.51 19.39 -14.34
C ALA A 409 -4.20 19.33 -15.85
N ARG A 410 -5.12 18.77 -16.64
CA ARG A 410 -5.01 18.71 -18.11
C ARG A 410 -5.04 20.08 -18.76
N GLU A 411 -5.95 20.95 -18.33
CA GLU A 411 -6.04 22.34 -18.79
C GLU A 411 -4.73 23.09 -18.55
N ARG A 412 -4.22 23.03 -17.32
CA ARG A 412 -2.94 23.66 -16.97
C ARG A 412 -1.76 23.07 -17.74
N TYR A 413 -1.76 21.76 -18.00
CA TYR A 413 -0.73 21.14 -18.83
C TYR A 413 -0.77 21.68 -20.27
N MET A 414 -1.96 21.75 -20.86
CA MET A 414 -2.14 22.30 -22.22
C MET A 414 -1.69 23.76 -22.31
N GLU A 415 -1.97 24.57 -21.28
CA GLU A 415 -1.48 25.95 -21.18
C GLU A 415 0.06 26.03 -21.11
N ARG A 416 0.70 25.22 -20.26
CA ARG A 416 2.16 25.19 -20.11
C ARG A 416 2.88 24.77 -21.38
N GLU A 417 2.37 23.75 -22.07
CA GLU A 417 2.97 23.17 -23.28
C GLU A 417 2.51 23.87 -24.58
N GLN A 418 1.63 24.87 -24.49
CA GLN A 418 1.05 25.59 -25.63
C GLN A 418 0.44 24.66 -26.69
N THR A 419 -0.17 23.56 -26.25
CA THR A 419 -0.78 22.54 -27.13
C THR A 419 -2.31 22.60 -27.06
N THR A 420 -2.96 22.47 -28.22
CA THR A 420 -4.43 22.45 -28.33
C THR A 420 -4.98 21.04 -28.60
N SER A 421 -4.12 20.03 -28.71
CA SER A 421 -4.48 18.67 -29.10
C SER A 421 -4.93 17.83 -27.89
N ALA A 422 -6.23 17.82 -27.61
CA ALA A 422 -6.83 17.01 -26.55
C ALA A 422 -6.79 15.49 -26.85
N THR A 423 -6.62 15.08 -28.11
CA THR A 423 -6.64 13.67 -28.53
C THR A 423 -5.46 12.85 -28.05
N VAL A 424 -4.34 13.49 -27.68
CA VAL A 424 -3.16 12.81 -27.11
C VAL A 424 -3.40 12.38 -25.65
N LEU A 425 -4.44 12.91 -25.00
CA LEU A 425 -4.65 12.80 -23.55
C LEU A 425 -5.77 11.82 -23.15
N ASP A 426 -6.54 11.29 -24.11
CA ASP A 426 -7.63 10.35 -23.82
C ASP A 426 -7.16 8.90 -23.89
N THR A 427 -6.90 8.32 -22.73
CA THR A 427 -6.55 6.90 -22.60
C THR A 427 -7.77 5.98 -22.56
N GLY A 428 -8.99 6.52 -22.60
CA GLY A 428 -10.24 5.75 -22.44
C GLY A 428 -10.38 5.06 -21.08
N LEU A 429 -9.61 5.50 -20.07
CA LEU A 429 -9.64 4.95 -18.72
C LEU A 429 -10.80 5.55 -17.92
N THR A 430 -11.58 4.70 -17.25
CA THR A 430 -12.70 5.11 -16.40
C THR A 430 -12.62 4.41 -15.04
N GLY A 431 -13.33 4.93 -14.03
CA GLY A 431 -13.45 4.24 -12.74
C GLY A 431 -13.97 2.80 -12.93
N ASP A 432 -15.02 2.64 -13.73
CA ASP A 432 -15.65 1.33 -13.98
C ASP A 432 -14.73 0.36 -14.73
N TYR A 433 -13.82 0.85 -15.58
CA TYR A 433 -12.77 0.02 -16.22
C TYR A 433 -11.89 -0.66 -15.16
N PHE A 434 -11.54 0.05 -14.09
CA PHE A 434 -10.73 -0.50 -13.00
C PHE A 434 -11.56 -1.36 -12.04
N LEU A 435 -12.75 -0.89 -11.65
CA LEU A 435 -13.61 -1.59 -10.70
C LEU A 435 -14.01 -2.98 -11.21
N SER A 436 -14.41 -3.07 -12.48
CA SER A 436 -14.83 -4.34 -13.11
C SER A 436 -13.74 -5.42 -13.03
N ARG A 437 -12.49 -5.04 -13.27
CA ARG A 437 -11.32 -5.93 -13.20
C ARG A 437 -10.91 -6.24 -11.78
N ALA A 438 -10.91 -5.24 -10.89
CA ALA A 438 -10.62 -5.41 -9.48
C ALA A 438 -11.59 -6.42 -8.85
N LEU A 439 -12.90 -6.29 -9.09
CA LEU A 439 -13.91 -7.18 -8.55
C LEU A 439 -13.78 -8.61 -9.09
N ALA A 440 -13.47 -8.78 -10.38
CA ALA A 440 -13.23 -10.10 -10.96
C ALA A 440 -12.07 -10.82 -10.25
N LEU A 441 -10.95 -10.13 -10.06
CA LEU A 441 -9.79 -10.68 -9.37
C LEU A 441 -10.07 -10.93 -7.87
N MET A 442 -10.78 -10.03 -7.19
CA MET A 442 -11.16 -10.19 -5.77
C MET A 442 -12.05 -11.42 -5.55
N LEU A 443 -13.04 -11.63 -6.41
CA LEU A 443 -13.91 -12.81 -6.36
C LEU A 443 -13.14 -14.09 -6.65
N HIS A 444 -12.21 -14.05 -7.61
CA HIS A 444 -11.35 -15.18 -7.97
C HIS A 444 -10.39 -15.57 -6.85
N ALA A 445 -9.93 -14.61 -6.04
CA ALA A 445 -9.04 -14.90 -4.90
C ALA A 445 -9.65 -15.86 -3.86
N ARG A 446 -10.99 -16.04 -3.86
CA ARG A 446 -11.68 -17.05 -3.03
C ARG A 446 -11.37 -18.49 -3.43
N GLU A 447 -10.76 -18.72 -4.59
CA GLU A 447 -10.32 -20.05 -5.01
C GLU A 447 -8.94 -20.43 -4.43
N THR A 448 -8.30 -19.52 -3.71
CA THR A 448 -6.93 -19.70 -3.22
C THR A 448 -6.88 -20.23 -1.78
N PRO A 449 -5.87 -21.05 -1.43
CA PRO A 449 -5.65 -21.44 -0.05
C PRO A 449 -5.10 -20.28 0.80
N PRO A 450 -5.33 -20.27 2.13
CA PRO A 450 -6.03 -21.30 2.89
C PRO A 450 -7.56 -21.15 2.87
N TYR A 451 -8.12 -20.09 2.27
CA TYR A 451 -9.57 -19.88 2.24
C TYR A 451 -10.31 -21.03 1.55
N GLN A 452 -9.76 -21.53 0.44
CA GLN A 452 -10.24 -22.73 -0.24
C GLN A 452 -9.12 -23.77 -0.36
N SER A 453 -9.31 -24.90 0.31
CA SER A 453 -8.31 -25.98 0.36
C SER A 453 -8.59 -27.12 -0.63
N SER A 454 -9.82 -27.24 -1.12
CA SER A 454 -10.21 -28.30 -2.07
C SER A 454 -9.98 -27.83 -3.51
N VAL A 455 -9.03 -28.47 -4.19
CA VAL A 455 -8.79 -28.27 -5.64
C VAL A 455 -9.86 -29.03 -6.41
N THR A 456 -10.59 -28.34 -7.28
CA THR A 456 -11.41 -29.02 -8.30
C THR A 456 -10.54 -29.35 -9.52
N PRO A 457 -10.82 -30.42 -10.29
CA PRO A 457 -9.97 -30.81 -11.42
C PRO A 457 -9.79 -29.71 -12.50
N THR A 458 -10.67 -28.71 -12.52
CA THR A 458 -10.73 -27.63 -13.51
C THR A 458 -10.16 -26.30 -13.01
N SER A 459 -9.82 -26.17 -11.72
CA SER A 459 -9.30 -24.93 -11.14
C SER A 459 -7.78 -24.84 -11.21
N ASN A 460 -7.25 -23.62 -11.36
CA ASN A 460 -5.81 -23.35 -11.23
C ASN A 460 -5.28 -23.84 -9.88
N MET A 461 -4.05 -24.36 -9.86
CA MET A 461 -3.42 -24.84 -8.63
C MET A 461 -2.63 -23.73 -7.95
N TYR A 462 -3.16 -23.19 -6.86
CA TYR A 462 -2.47 -22.15 -6.08
C TYR A 462 -1.62 -22.74 -4.95
N ARG A 463 -0.45 -22.14 -4.71
CA ARG A 463 0.45 -22.50 -3.61
C ARG A 463 -0.15 -22.04 -2.28
N LEU A 464 -0.08 -22.89 -1.25
CA LEU A 464 -0.29 -22.48 0.13
C LEU A 464 0.90 -21.58 0.56
N PRO A 465 0.64 -20.35 1.04
CA PRO A 465 1.72 -19.45 1.48
C PRO A 465 2.53 -20.05 2.62
N ASP A 466 3.79 -19.63 2.76
CA ASP A 466 4.66 -20.11 3.85
C ASP A 466 4.14 -19.65 5.22
N HIS A 467 3.46 -18.50 5.26
CA HIS A 467 2.71 -17.98 6.40
C HIS A 467 1.21 -17.85 6.06
N PRO A 468 0.42 -18.95 6.09
CA PRO A 468 -0.94 -19.01 5.53
C PRO A 468 -1.93 -17.99 6.07
N PHE A 469 -1.72 -17.50 7.29
CA PHE A 469 -2.63 -16.58 7.96
C PHE A 469 -2.06 -15.19 8.19
N SER A 470 -0.82 -14.93 7.74
CA SER A 470 -0.18 -13.63 7.89
C SER A 470 -0.91 -12.50 7.15
N LEU A 471 -0.57 -11.26 7.50
CA LEU A 471 -1.14 -10.06 6.90
C LEU A 471 -0.77 -9.90 5.42
N THR A 472 0.46 -10.20 5.00
CA THR A 472 0.89 -9.90 3.63
C THR A 472 0.89 -11.07 2.67
N GLU A 473 1.15 -12.27 3.15
CA GLU A 473 1.19 -13.48 2.33
C GLU A 473 -0.09 -14.31 2.48
N GLY A 474 -0.73 -14.22 3.65
CA GLY A 474 -1.80 -15.10 4.08
C GLY A 474 -3.20 -14.49 4.07
N LEU A 475 -4.10 -15.21 4.73
CA LEU A 475 -5.53 -14.94 4.77
C LEU A 475 -5.91 -13.60 5.43
N ALA A 476 -5.13 -13.11 6.41
CA ALA A 476 -5.44 -11.86 7.10
C ALA A 476 -5.47 -10.68 6.12
N GLY A 477 -4.52 -10.62 5.20
CA GLY A 477 -4.51 -9.64 4.13
C GLY A 477 -5.66 -9.80 3.14
N ILE A 478 -5.94 -11.03 2.72
CA ILE A 478 -7.02 -11.35 1.77
C ILE A 478 -8.36 -10.84 2.33
N VAL A 479 -8.63 -11.10 3.61
CA VAL A 479 -9.86 -10.67 4.28
C VAL A 479 -9.94 -9.15 4.40
N CYS A 480 -8.81 -8.47 4.68
CA CYS A 480 -8.76 -7.01 4.66
C CYS A 480 -9.07 -6.44 3.26
N ALA A 481 -8.55 -7.07 2.21
CA ALA A 481 -8.81 -6.67 0.82
C ALA A 481 -10.29 -6.79 0.46
N TRP A 482 -10.94 -7.88 0.85
CA TRP A 482 -12.38 -8.06 0.64
C TRP A 482 -13.21 -7.07 1.45
N ALA A 483 -12.86 -6.82 2.72
CA ALA A 483 -13.56 -5.86 3.56
C ALA A 483 -13.48 -4.44 2.99
N ASP A 484 -12.29 -4.00 2.58
CA ASP A 484 -12.10 -2.70 1.94
C ASP A 484 -12.85 -2.64 0.59
N THR A 485 -12.89 -3.74 -0.17
CA THR A 485 -13.67 -3.83 -1.41
C THR A 485 -15.18 -3.68 -1.15
N CYS A 486 -15.70 -4.21 -0.05
CA CYS A 486 -17.10 -4.00 0.34
C CYS A 486 -17.41 -2.51 0.53
N VAL A 487 -16.50 -1.75 1.15
CA VAL A 487 -16.62 -0.29 1.28
C VAL A 487 -16.70 0.37 -0.11
N ALA A 488 -15.78 0.03 -1.02
CA ALA A 488 -15.76 0.61 -2.37
C ALA A 488 -17.04 0.31 -3.17
N VAL A 489 -17.55 -0.93 -3.09
CA VAL A 489 -18.79 -1.32 -3.77
C VAL A 489 -19.99 -0.55 -3.20
N GLN A 490 -20.08 -0.38 -1.87
CA GLN A 490 -21.12 0.43 -1.26
C GLN A 490 -21.02 1.91 -1.66
N MET A 491 -19.82 2.49 -1.69
CA MET A 491 -19.60 3.85 -2.17
C MET A 491 -20.03 4.00 -3.64
N ARG A 492 -19.72 3.02 -4.50
CA ARG A 492 -20.15 3.02 -5.90
C ARG A 492 -21.67 2.95 -6.04
N LEU A 493 -22.32 2.01 -5.33
CA LEU A 493 -23.79 1.89 -5.29
C LEU A 493 -24.46 3.19 -4.82
N ARG A 494 -23.92 3.80 -3.76
CA ARG A 494 -24.42 5.10 -3.27
C ARG A 494 -24.24 6.19 -4.31
N SER A 495 -23.08 6.27 -4.95
CA SER A 495 -22.81 7.25 -6.01
C SER A 495 -23.75 7.07 -7.21
N MET A 496 -24.05 5.83 -7.63
CA MET A 496 -25.01 5.55 -8.70
C MET A 496 -26.42 6.04 -8.34
N LEU A 497 -26.89 5.74 -7.13
CA LEU A 497 -28.19 6.20 -6.63
C LEU A 497 -28.30 7.73 -6.59
N LEU A 498 -27.24 8.41 -6.16
CA LEU A 498 -27.21 9.88 -6.11
C LEU A 498 -27.25 10.49 -7.52
N ARG A 499 -26.54 9.89 -8.48
CA ARG A 499 -26.57 10.33 -9.89
C ARG A 499 -27.94 10.13 -10.53
N GLU A 500 -28.63 9.04 -10.22
CA GLU A 500 -29.99 8.81 -10.72
C GLU A 500 -30.98 9.84 -10.15
N LYS A 501 -30.89 10.12 -8.85
CA LYS A 501 -31.76 11.09 -8.18
C LYS A 501 -31.45 12.56 -8.54
N TRP A 502 -30.18 12.88 -8.75
CA TRP A 502 -29.71 14.25 -9.05
C TRP A 502 -28.71 14.26 -10.22
N PRO A 503 -29.17 14.06 -11.47
CA PRO A 503 -28.29 13.89 -12.64
C PRO A 503 -27.35 15.07 -12.92
N ASN A 504 -27.78 16.29 -12.59
CA ASN A 504 -27.05 17.53 -12.88
C ASN A 504 -26.23 18.05 -11.70
N ASN A 505 -26.15 17.32 -10.58
CA ASN A 505 -25.47 17.79 -9.38
C ASN A 505 -24.35 16.85 -8.96
N THR A 506 -23.17 17.00 -9.54
CA THR A 506 -21.96 16.23 -9.18
C THR A 506 -21.52 16.49 -7.72
N SER A 507 -21.78 17.70 -7.20
CA SER A 507 -21.46 18.05 -5.80
C SER A 507 -22.29 17.25 -4.77
N SER A 508 -23.40 16.66 -5.20
CA SER A 508 -24.27 15.84 -4.34
C SER A 508 -23.59 14.61 -3.75
N THR A 509 -22.58 14.04 -4.44
CA THR A 509 -21.88 12.85 -3.94
C THR A 509 -20.92 13.17 -2.79
N LYS A 510 -20.09 14.21 -2.94
CA LYS A 510 -19.09 14.60 -1.91
C LYS A 510 -19.72 15.22 -0.67
N THR A 511 -20.96 15.72 -0.78
CA THR A 511 -21.71 16.33 0.33
C THR A 511 -22.71 15.39 0.99
N ASP A 512 -22.89 14.18 0.44
CA ASP A 512 -23.81 13.19 0.99
C ASP A 512 -23.26 12.56 2.29
N PRO A 513 -23.97 12.64 3.42
CA PRO A 513 -23.47 12.11 4.70
C PRO A 513 -23.17 10.61 4.66
N THR A 514 -24.01 9.82 3.97
CA THR A 514 -23.79 8.37 3.84
C THR A 514 -22.54 8.06 3.02
N PHE A 515 -22.29 8.81 1.95
CA PHE A 515 -21.06 8.68 1.18
C PHE A 515 -19.83 9.08 2.01
N GLN A 516 -19.89 10.16 2.79
CA GLN A 516 -18.81 10.59 3.68
C GLN A 516 -18.52 9.56 4.79
N ASP A 517 -19.57 8.99 5.38
CA ASP A 517 -19.45 7.92 6.38
C ASP A 517 -18.74 6.70 5.78
N LEU A 518 -19.13 6.28 4.56
CA LEU A 518 -18.48 5.18 3.85
C LEU A 518 -17.04 5.51 3.46
N GLU A 519 -16.76 6.74 3.01
CA GLU A 519 -15.39 7.18 2.70
C GLU A 519 -14.50 7.14 3.95
N GLY A 520 -15.05 7.45 5.12
CA GLY A 520 -14.36 7.32 6.41
C GLY A 520 -14.03 5.87 6.80
N LEU A 521 -14.70 4.88 6.20
CA LEU A 521 -14.38 3.46 6.38
C LEU A 521 -13.28 2.96 5.43
N ARG A 522 -12.82 3.78 4.47
CA ARG A 522 -11.83 3.37 3.48
C ARG A 522 -10.42 3.41 4.09
N LEU A 523 -9.69 2.29 4.02
CA LEU A 523 -8.40 2.16 4.69
C LEU A 523 -7.22 1.91 3.75
N GLY A 524 -7.46 1.47 2.50
CA GLY A 524 -6.40 1.18 1.53
C GLY A 524 -5.54 -0.03 1.92
N ILE A 525 -4.41 -0.24 1.25
CA ILE A 525 -3.59 -1.44 1.48
C ILE A 525 -2.84 -1.33 2.82
N PRO A 526 -2.91 -2.33 3.73
CA PRO A 526 -2.20 -2.30 5.01
C PRO A 526 -0.70 -2.01 4.84
N MET A 527 -0.15 -1.18 5.71
CA MET A 527 1.28 -0.78 5.74
C MET A 527 1.76 0.03 4.52
N LEU A 528 0.91 0.34 3.55
CA LEU A 528 1.23 1.18 2.42
C LEU A 528 0.44 2.47 2.49
N ALA A 529 1.12 3.57 2.20
CA ALA A 529 0.44 4.84 2.06
C ALA A 529 -0.57 4.82 0.91
N TYR A 530 -1.73 5.40 1.20
CA TYR A 530 -2.66 5.90 0.19
C TYR A 530 -2.60 7.43 0.18
N HIS A 531 -3.50 8.11 -0.54
CA HIS A 531 -3.49 9.57 -0.70
C HIS A 531 -3.63 10.41 0.59
N ARG A 532 -4.01 9.79 1.71
CA ARG A 532 -4.06 10.39 3.05
C ARG A 532 -3.95 9.30 4.10
N ALA A 533 -3.45 9.64 5.29
CA ALA A 533 -3.66 8.79 6.45
C ALA A 533 -5.16 8.74 6.79
N ALA A 534 -5.67 7.54 7.05
CA ALA A 534 -7.05 7.30 7.51
C ALA A 534 -7.06 7.01 9.02
N VAL A 535 -8.24 7.05 9.65
CA VAL A 535 -8.40 6.50 11.01
C VAL A 535 -8.27 4.98 10.88
N LEU A 536 -7.10 4.45 11.29
CA LEU A 536 -6.55 3.07 11.14
C LEU A 536 -6.08 2.59 9.74
N PRO A 537 -4.86 2.95 9.31
CA PRO A 537 -4.13 2.31 8.22
C PRO A 537 -3.08 1.29 8.71
#